data_AF-A0A9P5IYS8-F1
#
_entry.id   AF-A0A9P5IYS8-F1
#
_cell.length_a   1.000
_cell.length_b   1.000
_cell.length_c   1.000
_cell.angle_alpha   90.00
_cell.angle_beta   90.00
_cell.angle_gamma   90.00
#
_symmetry.space_group_name_H-M   'P 1'
#
loop_
_entity.id
_entity.type
_entity.pdbx_description
1 polymer ?
#
loop_
_entity_poly.entity_id
_entity_poly.type
_entity_poly.pdbx_seq_one_letter_code
_entity_poly.pdbx_strand_id
1 'polypeptide(L)'
;MLEKGDFRFGTSDGIIVGAHTLLLSAASPFFRGFSGEQPFRIKQSSNALKAVLQFLYPMSTKPSITGVIMLREVLEVANTLQITSFVVRNALNELIKAESHPFRSWALATAFKYPNAQRFAIEQYFQSDSAFLGDIPDEAHLVDAFQILHLIAAKQRGLSAARKSFTAFQWSCSVCRNSCRRHPIFGKCQCPTRFLSVFSTRCEKCESSAAKCPCTCPTSSPDFPWLQDYRTRVGTVNPFTPDATSEMTFKLSFLLHPPTCGHGIATFDSLIAFSARSDFRGRLRDIMSDEIRSLMVTEPDWDSQIATADTD
;
A
#
# COMPACT_ATOMS: atom_id res chain seq x y z
N MET A 1 14.23 -4.90 39.01
CA MET A 1 12.94 -5.63 39.06
C MET A 1 13.02 -7.02 38.43
N LEU A 2 13.70 -7.19 37.29
CA LEU A 2 13.86 -8.50 36.63
C LEU A 2 14.73 -9.52 37.40
N GLU A 3 15.52 -9.09 38.39
CA GLU A 3 16.47 -10.00 39.07
C GLU A 3 15.84 -10.96 40.09
N LYS A 4 14.59 -10.73 40.51
CA LYS A 4 13.89 -11.54 41.54
C LYS A 4 12.80 -12.47 40.96
N GLY A 5 12.81 -12.69 39.65
CA GLY A 5 11.86 -13.59 39.00
C GLY A 5 12.03 -15.06 39.41
N ASP A 6 10.93 -15.80 39.45
CA ASP A 6 10.87 -17.26 39.65
C ASP A 6 11.25 -18.02 38.37
N PHE A 7 11.25 -17.36 37.22
CA PHE A 7 11.72 -17.88 35.94
C PHE A 7 13.05 -17.23 35.53
N ARG A 8 13.92 -17.99 34.86
CA ARG A 8 15.22 -17.48 34.38
C ARG A 8 15.43 -17.76 32.90
N PHE A 9 15.86 -16.75 32.16
CA PHE A 9 16.33 -16.87 30.79
C PHE A 9 17.85 -16.80 30.75
N GLY A 10 18.49 -17.69 29.97
CA GLY A 10 19.90 -17.55 29.60
C GLY A 10 20.01 -16.99 28.19
N THR A 11 20.73 -15.88 28.01
CA THR A 11 20.84 -15.17 26.73
C THR A 11 22.17 -15.43 26.05
N SER A 12 22.31 -15.09 24.77
CA SER A 12 23.53 -15.42 23.98
C SER A 12 24.78 -14.66 24.40
N ASP A 13 24.60 -13.51 25.06
CA ASP A 13 25.65 -12.73 25.72
C ASP A 13 26.02 -13.28 27.13
N GLY A 14 25.49 -14.45 27.51
CA GLY A 14 25.81 -15.13 28.77
C GLY A 14 25.13 -14.52 30.01
N ILE A 15 24.22 -13.56 29.81
CA ILE A 15 23.49 -12.90 30.89
C ILE A 15 22.28 -13.74 31.29
N ILE A 16 22.00 -13.80 32.60
CA ILE A 16 20.77 -14.40 33.11
C ILE A 16 19.77 -13.29 33.40
N VAL A 17 18.59 -13.37 32.77
CA VAL A 17 17.51 -12.41 32.96
C VAL A 17 16.36 -13.12 33.67
N GLY A 18 15.96 -12.64 34.85
CA GLY A 18 14.81 -13.19 35.56
C GLY A 18 13.49 -12.61 35.07
N ALA A 19 12.42 -13.37 35.22
CA ALA A 19 11.05 -12.98 34.90
C ALA A 19 10.05 -13.71 35.81
N HIS A 20 8.80 -13.24 35.84
CA HIS A 20 7.75 -13.83 36.64
C HIS A 20 6.90 -14.77 35.80
N THR A 21 6.83 -16.05 36.17
CA THR A 21 6.08 -17.07 35.42
C THR A 21 4.63 -16.67 35.23
N LEU A 22 4.02 -16.04 36.25
CA LEU A 22 2.64 -15.55 36.20
C LEU A 22 2.39 -14.54 35.07
N LEU A 23 3.32 -13.60 34.85
CA LEU A 23 3.19 -12.60 33.78
C LEU A 23 3.49 -13.21 32.41
N LEU A 24 4.47 -14.13 32.35
CA LEU A 24 4.81 -14.84 31.14
C LEU A 24 3.67 -15.74 30.65
N SER A 25 3.01 -16.49 31.55
CA SER A 25 1.89 -17.37 31.22
C SER A 25 0.62 -16.62 30.83
N ALA A 26 0.41 -15.43 31.38
CA ALA A 26 -0.66 -14.52 30.96
C ALA A 26 -0.43 -13.98 29.54
N ALA A 27 0.82 -13.78 29.15
CA ALA A 27 1.19 -13.16 27.88
C ALA A 27 1.50 -14.13 26.74
N SER A 28 1.78 -15.39 27.08
CA SER A 28 2.14 -16.42 26.12
C SER A 28 1.67 -17.80 26.60
N PRO A 29 1.01 -18.58 25.72
CA PRO A 29 0.62 -19.94 26.02
C PRO A 29 1.82 -20.87 26.25
N PHE A 30 3.00 -20.53 25.70
CA PHE A 30 4.22 -21.33 25.82
C PHE A 30 4.63 -21.59 27.28
N PHE A 31 4.31 -20.66 28.19
CA PHE A 31 4.68 -20.77 29.60
C PHE A 31 3.58 -21.36 30.48
N ARG A 32 2.41 -21.73 29.92
CA ARG A 32 1.36 -22.41 30.70
C ARG A 32 1.85 -23.82 31.06
N GLY A 33 2.02 -24.09 32.35
CA GLY A 33 2.50 -25.38 32.85
C GLY A 33 4.01 -25.59 32.79
N PHE A 34 4.80 -24.54 32.50
CA PHE A 34 6.25 -24.66 32.53
C PHE A 34 6.75 -24.76 33.98
N SER A 35 7.47 -25.83 34.31
CA SER A 35 8.03 -26.10 35.65
C SER A 35 9.54 -26.37 35.62
N GLY A 36 10.29 -25.70 34.74
CA GLY A 36 11.72 -25.92 34.58
C GLY A 36 12.55 -25.23 35.66
N GLU A 37 13.43 -25.98 36.32
CA GLU A 37 14.42 -25.45 37.27
C GLU A 37 15.64 -24.82 36.58
N GLN A 38 15.88 -25.17 35.31
CA GLN A 38 17.02 -24.66 34.54
C GLN A 38 16.66 -23.40 33.74
N PRO A 39 17.62 -22.47 33.55
CA PRO A 39 17.39 -21.30 32.72
C PRO A 39 17.02 -21.67 31.29
N PHE A 40 15.91 -21.14 30.78
CA PHE A 40 15.50 -21.31 29.39
C PHE A 40 16.43 -20.51 28.47
N ARG A 41 17.12 -21.20 27.56
CA ARG A 41 18.13 -20.56 26.70
C ARG A 41 17.49 -19.95 25.46
N ILE A 42 17.77 -18.68 25.20
CA ILE A 42 17.41 -17.97 23.98
C ILE A 42 18.66 -17.57 23.20
N LYS A 43 18.55 -17.46 21.88
CA LYS A 43 19.67 -17.12 20.99
C LYS A 43 19.93 -15.61 20.90
N GLN A 44 18.97 -14.79 21.30
CA GLN A 44 19.03 -13.34 21.21
C GLN A 44 19.71 -12.71 22.43
N SER A 45 20.08 -11.45 22.28
CA SER A 45 20.76 -10.66 23.31
C SER A 45 19.87 -10.40 24.53
N SER A 46 20.49 -10.13 25.68
CA SER A 46 19.75 -9.73 26.88
C SER A 46 18.98 -8.43 26.70
N ASN A 47 19.44 -7.53 25.84
CA ASN A 47 18.74 -6.28 25.53
C ASN A 47 17.43 -6.54 24.80
N ALA A 48 17.43 -7.39 23.77
CA ALA A 48 16.22 -7.74 23.03
C ALA A 48 15.17 -8.40 23.93
N LEU A 49 15.61 -9.33 24.79
CA LEU A 49 14.73 -9.97 25.77
C LEU A 49 14.17 -8.95 26.77
N LYS A 50 15.01 -8.09 27.33
CA LYS A 50 14.56 -7.04 28.26
C LYS A 50 13.54 -6.12 27.61
N ALA A 51 13.67 -5.80 26.33
CA ALA A 51 12.70 -4.97 25.62
C ALA A 51 11.32 -5.66 25.52
N VAL A 52 11.28 -6.95 25.16
CA VAL A 52 10.03 -7.73 25.16
C VAL A 52 9.42 -7.77 26.57
N LEU A 53 10.23 -8.06 27.59
CA LEU A 53 9.77 -8.08 28.97
C LEU A 53 9.27 -6.70 29.41
N GLN A 54 9.93 -5.60 29.04
CA GLN A 54 9.48 -4.24 29.38
C GLN A 54 8.11 -3.89 28.77
N PHE A 55 7.73 -4.48 27.63
CA PHE A 55 6.37 -4.33 27.11
C PHE A 55 5.32 -5.16 27.87
N LEU A 56 5.74 -6.27 28.48
CA LEU A 56 4.85 -7.13 29.26
C LEU A 56 4.58 -6.59 30.66
N TYR A 57 5.56 -5.93 31.25
CA TYR A 57 5.45 -5.38 32.58
C TYR A 57 4.86 -3.98 32.51
N PRO A 58 4.06 -3.56 33.51
CA PRO A 58 3.51 -2.21 33.59
C PRO A 58 4.62 -1.21 33.96
N MET A 59 5.53 -0.96 33.02
CA MET A 59 6.63 -0.01 33.15
C MET A 59 6.17 1.38 32.72
N SER A 60 6.61 2.41 33.44
CA SER A 60 6.33 3.81 33.09
C SER A 60 7.05 4.24 31.80
N THR A 61 8.17 3.60 31.48
CA THR A 61 8.97 3.87 30.29
C THR A 61 8.89 2.72 29.30
N LYS A 62 8.62 3.04 28.04
CA LYS A 62 8.70 2.08 26.94
C LYS A 62 10.17 1.76 26.62
N PRO A 63 10.48 0.53 26.19
CA PRO A 63 11.83 0.20 25.75
C PRO A 63 12.23 1.08 24.56
N SER A 64 13.46 1.59 24.56
CA SER A 64 14.04 2.23 23.38
C SER A 64 14.55 1.13 22.45
N ILE A 65 13.86 0.93 21.33
CA ILE A 65 14.29 0.02 20.27
C ILE A 65 14.84 0.88 19.14
N THR A 66 16.16 0.95 19.08
CA THR A 66 16.87 1.80 18.11
C THR A 66 17.52 0.95 17.04
N GLY A 67 17.09 1.15 15.80
CA GLY A 67 17.65 0.47 14.62
C GLY A 67 17.04 -0.90 14.33
N VAL A 68 17.17 -1.31 13.08
CA VAL A 68 16.54 -2.52 12.53
C VAL A 68 17.04 -3.81 13.18
N ILE A 69 18.35 -3.90 13.49
CA ILE A 69 18.93 -5.12 14.07
C ILE A 69 18.28 -5.41 15.42
N MET A 70 18.16 -4.40 16.29
CA MET A 70 17.50 -4.54 17.58
C MET A 70 16.02 -4.87 17.41
N LEU A 71 15.31 -4.22 16.48
CA LEU A 71 13.91 -4.55 16.20
C LEU A 71 13.74 -6.01 15.76
N ARG A 72 14.60 -6.51 14.88
CA ARG A 72 14.59 -7.91 14.43
C ARG A 72 14.81 -8.86 15.60
N GLU A 73 15.81 -8.64 16.45
CA GLU A 73 16.04 -9.49 17.63
C GLU A 73 14.83 -9.49 18.57
N VAL A 74 14.20 -8.34 18.79
CA VAL A 74 12.98 -8.24 19.61
C VAL A 74 11.83 -9.05 19.01
N LEU A 75 11.65 -8.99 17.69
CA LEU A 75 10.63 -9.78 16.99
C LEU A 75 10.92 -11.28 17.07
N GLU A 76 12.20 -11.69 16.94
CA GLU A 76 12.61 -13.09 17.11
C GLU A 76 12.37 -13.60 18.52
N VAL A 77 12.65 -12.80 19.56
CA VAL A 77 12.32 -13.15 20.95
C VAL A 77 10.80 -13.28 21.10
N ALA A 78 10.02 -12.30 20.64
CA ALA A 78 8.57 -12.34 20.76
C ALA A 78 7.98 -13.59 20.06
N ASN A 79 8.51 -13.97 18.90
CA ASN A 79 8.11 -15.17 18.17
C ASN A 79 8.57 -16.46 18.88
N THR A 80 9.83 -16.52 19.34
CA THR A 80 10.38 -17.68 20.07
C THR A 80 9.58 -17.96 21.34
N LEU A 81 9.17 -16.90 22.04
CA LEU A 81 8.37 -16.99 23.25
C LEU A 81 6.87 -17.05 22.98
N GLN A 82 6.44 -17.11 21.71
CA GLN A 82 5.03 -17.15 21.29
C GLN A 82 4.17 -16.08 21.97
N ILE A 83 4.64 -14.84 22.04
CA ILE A 83 3.91 -13.74 22.70
C ILE A 83 2.61 -13.44 21.94
N THR A 84 1.48 -13.70 22.60
CA THR A 84 0.13 -13.42 22.07
C THR A 84 -0.48 -12.15 22.65
N SER A 85 0.12 -11.58 23.71
CA SER A 85 -0.33 -10.34 24.34
C SER A 85 -0.59 -9.22 23.32
N PHE A 86 -1.85 -8.76 23.28
CA PHE A 86 -2.30 -7.70 22.38
C PHE A 86 -1.47 -6.41 22.54
N VAL A 87 -1.13 -6.04 23.78
CA VAL A 87 -0.35 -4.83 24.08
C VAL A 87 1.03 -4.89 23.43
N VAL A 88 1.73 -6.01 23.59
CA VAL A 88 3.06 -6.21 23.00
C VAL A 88 2.97 -6.26 21.48
N ARG A 89 2.02 -7.04 20.95
CA ARG A 89 1.85 -7.17 19.49
C ARG A 89 1.53 -5.83 18.84
N ASN A 90 0.67 -5.02 19.45
CA ASN A 90 0.35 -3.68 18.95
C ASN A 90 1.57 -2.75 19.01
N ALA A 91 2.35 -2.77 20.09
CA ALA A 91 3.56 -1.97 20.18
C ALA A 91 4.61 -2.34 19.11
N LEU A 92 4.84 -3.64 18.90
CA LEU A 92 5.75 -4.13 17.85
C LEU A 92 5.23 -3.80 16.45
N ASN A 93 3.92 -3.89 16.22
CA ASN A 93 3.29 -3.49 14.97
C ASN A 93 3.56 -2.01 14.63
N GLU A 94 3.45 -1.11 15.60
CA GLU A 94 3.75 0.32 15.40
C GLU A 94 5.25 0.58 15.13
N LEU A 95 6.15 -0.20 15.77
CA LEU A 95 7.57 -0.10 15.48
C LEU A 95 7.92 -0.57 14.06
N ILE A 96 7.30 -1.65 13.58
CA ILE A 96 7.48 -2.10 12.19
C ILE A 96 6.98 -1.05 11.20
N LYS A 97 5.82 -0.42 11.47
CA LYS A 97 5.28 0.67 10.63
C LYS A 97 6.17 1.92 10.61
N ALA A 98 6.90 2.18 11.69
CA ALA A 98 7.81 3.30 11.80
C ALA A 98 9.15 3.09 11.07
N GLU A 99 9.43 1.87 10.58
CA GLU A 99 10.61 1.60 9.77
C GLU A 99 10.58 2.41 8.46
N SER A 100 11.66 3.13 8.18
CA SER A 100 11.73 4.08 7.06
C SER A 100 11.73 3.39 5.69
N HIS A 101 12.24 2.16 5.62
CA HIS A 101 12.32 1.41 4.37
C HIS A 101 11.10 0.49 4.20
N PRO A 102 10.18 0.76 3.24
CA PRO A 102 8.91 0.03 3.15
C PRO A 102 9.07 -1.46 2.82
N PHE A 103 10.04 -1.84 1.97
CA PHE A 103 10.32 -3.26 1.70
C PHE A 103 10.76 -3.99 2.97
N ARG A 104 11.69 -3.43 3.75
CA ARG A 104 12.13 -3.99 5.02
C ARG A 104 10.99 -4.10 6.02
N SER A 105 10.17 -3.05 6.15
CA SER A 105 8.96 -3.06 6.97
C SER A 105 8.04 -4.23 6.58
N TRP A 106 7.81 -4.43 5.27
CA TRP A 106 7.04 -5.57 4.75
C TRP A 106 7.69 -6.91 5.06
N ALA A 107 9.02 -7.03 4.90
CA ALA A 107 9.74 -8.28 5.13
C ALA A 107 9.65 -8.70 6.60
N LEU A 108 9.89 -7.76 7.52
CA LEU A 108 9.71 -7.97 8.96
C LEU A 108 8.26 -8.33 9.29
N ALA A 109 7.29 -7.59 8.78
CA ALA A 109 5.88 -7.86 9.04
C ALA A 109 5.44 -9.24 8.53
N THR A 110 5.95 -9.66 7.37
CA THR A 110 5.64 -10.96 6.75
C THR A 110 6.29 -12.09 7.54
N ALA A 111 7.59 -11.99 7.82
CA ALA A 111 8.36 -13.02 8.52
C ALA A 111 7.80 -13.30 9.94
N PHE A 112 7.36 -12.24 10.64
CA PHE A 112 6.86 -12.34 12.01
C PHE A 112 5.32 -12.27 12.14
N LYS A 113 4.57 -12.38 11.03
CA LYS A 113 3.10 -12.47 10.99
C LYS A 113 2.39 -11.29 11.68
N TYR A 114 2.70 -10.07 11.24
CA TYR A 114 2.04 -8.81 11.63
C TYR A 114 1.23 -8.25 10.45
N PRO A 115 -0.01 -8.72 10.21
CA PRO A 115 -0.76 -8.40 8.99
C PRO A 115 -1.07 -6.90 8.83
N ASN A 116 -1.31 -6.18 9.94
CA ASN A 116 -1.58 -4.74 9.90
C ASN A 116 -0.36 -3.93 9.46
N ALA A 117 0.82 -4.25 9.99
CA ALA A 117 2.08 -3.64 9.55
C ALA A 117 2.42 -4.08 8.11
N GLN A 118 2.14 -5.33 7.75
CA GLN A 118 2.38 -5.86 6.41
C GLN A 118 1.59 -5.08 5.37
N ARG A 119 0.28 -4.92 5.58
CA ARG A 119 -0.59 -4.14 4.69
C ARG A 119 -0.10 -2.69 4.56
N PHE A 120 0.20 -2.05 5.67
CA PHE A 120 0.72 -0.67 5.68
C PHE A 120 2.04 -0.56 4.89
N ALA A 121 2.95 -1.51 5.07
CA ALA A 121 4.22 -1.54 4.36
C ALA A 121 4.07 -1.75 2.85
N ILE A 122 3.11 -2.58 2.41
CA ILE A 122 2.79 -2.74 0.99
C ILE A 122 2.25 -1.42 0.42
N GLU A 123 1.34 -0.75 1.12
CA GLU A 123 0.82 0.56 0.69
C GLU A 123 1.95 1.58 0.53
N GLN A 124 2.84 1.67 1.53
CA GLN A 124 4.04 2.53 1.44
C GLN A 124 4.98 2.10 0.32
N TYR A 125 5.15 0.81 0.08
CA TYR A 125 5.99 0.29 -1.00
C TYR A 125 5.44 0.65 -2.39
N PHE A 126 4.12 0.62 -2.59
CA PHE A 126 3.51 1.07 -3.84
C PHE A 126 3.65 2.58 -4.03
N GLN A 127 3.58 3.35 -2.95
CA GLN A 127 3.75 4.80 -2.96
C GLN A 127 5.22 5.23 -3.11
N SER A 128 6.18 4.36 -2.81
CA SER A 128 7.61 4.68 -2.91
C SER A 128 8.12 4.67 -4.35
N ASP A 129 9.13 5.48 -4.65
CA ASP A 129 9.71 5.59 -5.99
C ASP A 129 10.19 4.25 -6.57
N SER A 130 10.33 4.20 -7.90
CA SER A 130 10.80 2.99 -8.60
C SER A 130 12.23 2.59 -8.22
N ALA A 131 13.00 3.46 -7.57
CA ALA A 131 14.33 3.15 -7.04
C ALA A 131 14.30 1.95 -6.07
N PHE A 132 13.20 1.76 -5.32
CA PHE A 132 13.02 0.64 -4.40
C PHE A 132 12.77 -0.73 -5.06
N LEU A 133 12.80 -0.82 -6.40
CA LEU A 133 12.73 -2.11 -7.11
C LEU A 133 14.08 -2.84 -7.10
N GLY A 134 15.19 -2.10 -6.98
CA GLY A 134 16.55 -2.67 -6.96
C GLY A 134 17.18 -2.74 -5.57
N ASP A 135 16.65 -2.00 -4.59
CA ASP A 135 17.15 -1.96 -3.22
C ASP A 135 16.46 -3.05 -2.38
N ILE A 136 17.06 -4.24 -2.36
CA ILE A 136 16.58 -5.38 -1.58
C ILE A 136 17.30 -5.35 -0.21
N PRO A 137 16.59 -5.02 0.89
CA PRO A 137 17.20 -4.96 2.20
C PRO A 137 17.57 -6.36 2.69
N ASP A 138 18.54 -6.44 3.60
CA ASP A 138 18.99 -7.71 4.18
C ASP A 138 17.81 -8.52 4.71
N GLU A 139 16.86 -7.91 5.43
CA GLU A 139 15.70 -8.58 6.03
C GLU A 139 14.81 -9.34 5.04
N ALA A 140 14.95 -9.11 3.73
CA ALA A 140 14.28 -9.91 2.72
C ALA A 140 14.63 -11.40 2.83
N HIS A 141 15.83 -11.78 3.30
CA HIS A 141 16.19 -13.19 3.50
C HIS A 141 15.30 -13.93 4.52
N LEU A 142 14.54 -13.20 5.34
CA LEU A 142 13.60 -13.78 6.30
C LEU A 142 12.29 -14.26 5.65
N VAL A 143 12.08 -13.92 4.38
CA VAL A 143 10.85 -14.19 3.64
C VAL A 143 11.15 -15.10 2.45
N ASP A 144 10.18 -15.93 2.07
CA ASP A 144 10.33 -16.81 0.93
C ASP A 144 10.54 -16.01 -0.38
N ALA A 145 11.46 -16.50 -1.22
CA ALA A 145 11.83 -15.84 -2.47
C ALA A 145 10.62 -15.66 -3.41
N PHE A 146 9.66 -16.59 -3.40
CA PHE A 146 8.44 -16.47 -4.20
C PHE A 146 7.57 -15.30 -3.72
N GLN A 147 7.45 -15.08 -2.41
CA GLN A 147 6.69 -13.95 -1.86
C GLN A 147 7.35 -12.61 -2.23
N ILE A 148 8.69 -12.56 -2.23
CA ILE A 148 9.45 -11.38 -2.70
C ILE A 148 9.18 -11.10 -4.18
N LEU A 149 9.32 -12.12 -5.04
CA LEU A 149 9.05 -11.98 -6.47
C LEU A 149 7.59 -11.57 -6.72
N HIS A 150 6.66 -12.09 -5.92
CA HIS A 150 5.25 -11.73 -6.02
C HIS A 150 4.99 -10.26 -5.68
N LEU A 151 5.60 -9.73 -4.61
CA LEU A 151 5.53 -8.31 -4.25
C LEU A 151 6.08 -7.40 -5.36
N ILE A 152 7.26 -7.73 -5.89
CA ILE A 152 7.91 -6.97 -6.96
C ILE A 152 7.04 -6.97 -8.22
N ALA A 153 6.55 -8.15 -8.62
CA ALA A 153 5.66 -8.29 -9.77
C ALA A 153 4.35 -7.52 -9.59
N ALA A 154 3.76 -7.54 -8.39
CA ALA A 154 2.55 -6.79 -8.06
C ALA A 154 2.77 -5.28 -8.19
N LYS A 155 3.90 -4.74 -7.68
CA LYS A 155 4.25 -3.32 -7.87
C LYS A 155 4.41 -2.99 -9.37
N GLN A 156 5.11 -3.82 -10.14
CA GLN A 156 5.28 -3.60 -11.57
C GLN A 156 3.96 -3.63 -12.36
N ARG A 157 3.06 -4.57 -12.04
CA ARG A 157 1.71 -4.63 -12.62
C ARG A 157 0.89 -3.41 -12.25
N GLY A 158 0.86 -3.04 -10.97
CA GLY A 158 0.16 -1.86 -10.48
C GLY A 158 0.63 -0.58 -11.16
N LEU A 159 1.95 -0.38 -11.26
CA LEU A 159 2.53 0.75 -11.99
C LEU A 159 2.15 0.73 -13.48
N SER A 160 2.16 -0.43 -14.12
CA SER A 160 1.79 -0.59 -15.52
C SER A 160 0.29 -0.31 -15.75
N ALA A 161 -0.57 -0.81 -14.86
CA ALA A 161 -2.03 -0.59 -14.91
C ALA A 161 -2.40 0.87 -14.66
N ALA A 162 -1.72 1.52 -13.71
CA ALA A 162 -1.87 2.94 -13.45
C ALA A 162 -1.41 3.78 -14.67
N ARG A 163 -0.25 3.48 -15.27
CA ARG A 163 0.22 4.08 -16.53
C ARG A 163 -0.75 3.91 -17.69
N LYS A 164 -1.34 2.71 -17.85
CA LYS A 164 -2.39 2.47 -18.84
C LYS A 164 -3.66 3.26 -18.54
N SER A 165 -4.05 3.39 -17.28
CA SER A 165 -5.21 4.19 -16.87
C SER A 165 -5.01 5.67 -17.19
N PHE A 166 -3.78 6.18 -17.09
CA PHE A 166 -3.44 7.54 -17.55
C PHE A 166 -3.59 7.69 -19.06
N THR A 167 -3.02 6.78 -19.85
CA THR A 167 -3.10 6.90 -21.32
C THR A 167 -4.51 6.67 -21.85
N ALA A 168 -5.33 5.90 -21.12
CA ALA A 168 -6.73 5.65 -21.40
C ALA A 168 -7.68 6.75 -20.90
N PHE A 169 -7.21 7.75 -20.14
CA PHE A 169 -8.03 8.89 -19.73
C PHE A 169 -8.38 9.72 -20.97
N GLN A 170 -9.47 9.32 -21.63
CA GLN A 170 -9.98 9.98 -22.81
C GLN A 170 -10.72 11.24 -22.40
N TRP A 171 -10.35 12.34 -23.05
CA TRP A 171 -11.09 13.59 -22.96
C TRP A 171 -12.56 13.34 -23.36
N SER A 172 -13.48 13.57 -22.43
CA SER A 172 -14.90 13.72 -22.73
C SER A 172 -15.20 15.20 -22.90
N CYS A 173 -15.74 15.58 -24.05
CA CYS A 173 -16.15 16.97 -24.28
C CYS A 173 -17.21 17.38 -23.26
N SER A 174 -17.01 18.48 -22.55
CA SER A 174 -17.98 19.04 -21.60
C SER A 174 -19.31 19.43 -22.26
N VAL A 175 -19.29 19.75 -23.57
CA VAL A 175 -20.47 20.17 -24.34
C VAL A 175 -21.32 18.98 -24.80
N CYS A 176 -20.70 17.92 -25.33
CA CYS A 176 -21.47 16.77 -25.83
C CYS A 176 -21.55 15.59 -24.87
N ARG A 177 -20.83 15.60 -23.74
CA ARG A 177 -20.71 14.53 -22.72
C ARG A 177 -20.37 13.13 -23.24
N ASN A 178 -20.18 12.96 -24.55
CA ASN A 178 -19.84 11.69 -25.17
C ASN A 178 -18.34 11.43 -25.05
N SER A 179 -17.99 10.20 -24.66
CA SER A 179 -16.62 9.71 -24.64
C SER A 179 -16.13 9.62 -26.08
N CYS A 180 -15.21 10.49 -26.47
CA CYS A 180 -14.56 10.44 -27.79
C CYS A 180 -13.55 9.28 -27.78
N ARG A 181 -14.00 8.06 -28.12
CA ARG A 181 -13.07 6.94 -28.36
C ARG A 181 -12.40 7.15 -29.72
N ARG A 182 -11.07 7.29 -29.74
CA ARG A 182 -10.27 7.19 -30.97
C ARG A 182 -10.39 5.77 -31.52
N HIS A 183 -10.98 5.61 -32.70
CA HIS A 183 -10.91 4.34 -33.44
C HIS A 183 -9.50 4.22 -34.05
N PRO A 184 -8.75 3.12 -33.82
CA PRO A 184 -7.34 3.04 -34.19
C PRO A 184 -7.05 3.12 -35.69
N ILE A 185 -8.08 2.97 -36.54
CA ILE A 185 -7.94 2.88 -38.00
C ILE A 185 -8.30 4.20 -38.72
N PHE A 186 -9.11 5.09 -38.12
CA PHE A 186 -9.76 6.18 -38.89
C PHE A 186 -9.55 7.60 -38.37
N GLY A 187 -8.83 7.81 -37.27
CA GLY A 187 -8.46 9.15 -36.80
C GLY A 187 -9.60 10.08 -36.35
N LYS A 188 -10.88 9.77 -36.64
CA LYS A 188 -12.07 10.56 -36.28
C LYS A 188 -12.73 10.07 -34.99
N CYS A 189 -13.29 10.99 -34.19
CA CYS A 189 -14.18 10.65 -33.08
C CYS A 189 -15.49 10.06 -33.63
N GLN A 190 -15.83 8.82 -33.25
CA GLN A 190 -17.19 8.31 -33.39
C GLN A 190 -17.93 8.48 -32.07
N CYS A 191 -19.08 9.18 -32.09
CA CYS A 191 -20.01 9.15 -30.97
C CYS A 191 -20.63 7.75 -30.87
N PRO A 192 -20.63 7.12 -29.68
CA PRO A 192 -21.21 5.80 -29.50
C PRO A 192 -22.74 5.94 -29.35
N THR A 193 -23.43 6.20 -30.45
CA THR A 193 -24.88 5.98 -30.55
C THR A 193 -25.12 4.82 -31.50
N ARG A 194 -25.45 3.68 -30.89
CA ARG A 194 -26.04 2.44 -31.45
C ARG A 194 -25.52 1.95 -32.80
N PHE A 195 -24.79 0.84 -32.73
CA PHE A 195 -24.83 -0.20 -33.75
C PHE A 195 -26.29 -0.53 -34.05
N LEU A 196 -26.81 -0.04 -35.18
CA LEU A 196 -27.69 -0.75 -36.11
C LEU A 196 -27.96 0.19 -37.30
N SER A 197 -27.61 -0.30 -38.49
CA SER A 197 -27.90 0.24 -39.83
C SER A 197 -27.16 1.52 -40.29
N VAL A 198 -26.37 1.32 -41.35
CA VAL A 198 -26.18 2.14 -42.56
C VAL A 198 -25.92 3.64 -42.37
N PHE A 199 -24.68 4.05 -42.70
CA PHE A 199 -24.26 5.39 -43.13
C PHE A 199 -25.11 6.58 -42.65
N SER A 200 -24.97 6.96 -41.38
CA SER A 200 -25.34 8.30 -40.92
C SER A 200 -24.29 8.81 -39.95
N THR A 201 -23.64 9.92 -40.30
CA THR A 201 -22.64 10.63 -39.51
C THR A 201 -23.26 11.64 -38.52
N ARG A 202 -24.54 11.48 -38.14
CA ARG A 202 -25.27 12.51 -37.36
C ARG A 202 -25.77 12.02 -36.01
N CYS A 203 -25.58 12.87 -35.00
CA CYS A 203 -26.01 12.70 -33.62
C CYS A 203 -27.47 13.20 -33.48
N GLU A 204 -28.40 12.31 -33.16
CA GLU A 204 -29.86 12.61 -33.07
C GLU A 204 -30.20 13.70 -32.03
N LYS A 205 -29.34 13.97 -31.04
CA LYS A 205 -29.59 15.03 -30.04
C LYS A 205 -29.39 16.45 -30.58
N CYS A 206 -28.91 16.63 -31.80
CA CYS A 206 -28.67 17.95 -32.40
C CYS A 206 -29.77 18.41 -33.38
N GLU A 207 -30.84 17.65 -33.60
CA GLU A 207 -31.84 17.98 -34.64
C GLU A 207 -32.95 18.92 -34.18
N SER A 208 -33.21 19.08 -32.88
CA SER A 208 -34.33 19.91 -32.39
C SER A 208 -34.00 21.40 -32.19
N SER A 209 -32.77 21.85 -32.47
CA SER A 209 -32.44 23.27 -32.53
C SER A 209 -31.60 23.56 -33.78
N ALA A 210 -32.16 24.30 -34.74
CA ALA A 210 -31.49 24.75 -35.97
C ALA A 210 -30.31 25.71 -35.74
N ALA A 211 -29.88 25.90 -34.49
CA ALA A 211 -28.60 26.49 -34.17
C ALA A 211 -27.52 25.41 -34.37
N LYS A 212 -26.81 25.47 -35.51
CA LYS A 212 -25.53 24.78 -35.73
C LYS A 212 -24.79 24.70 -34.39
N CYS A 213 -24.57 23.50 -33.84
CA CYS A 213 -23.63 23.35 -32.73
C CYS A 213 -22.32 23.97 -33.25
N PRO A 214 -21.84 25.12 -32.72
CA PRO A 214 -20.58 25.73 -33.17
C PRO A 214 -19.37 24.90 -32.70
N CYS A 215 -19.65 23.73 -32.15
CA CYS A 215 -18.80 22.68 -31.66
C CYS A 215 -18.13 21.97 -32.85
N THR A 216 -17.24 22.64 -33.61
CA THR A 216 -16.23 21.91 -34.38
C THR A 216 -15.31 21.21 -33.39
N CYS A 217 -15.72 20.02 -32.93
CA CYS A 217 -14.82 19.12 -32.21
C CYS A 217 -13.68 18.79 -33.19
N PRO A 218 -12.41 19.10 -32.86
CA PRO A 218 -11.30 18.86 -33.76
C PRO A 218 -11.27 17.37 -34.14
N THR A 219 -11.40 17.08 -35.43
CA THR A 219 -11.52 15.71 -35.98
C THR A 219 -10.23 14.91 -35.86
N SER A 220 -9.12 15.57 -35.57
CA SER A 220 -7.85 14.98 -35.17
C SER A 220 -7.58 15.47 -33.75
N SER A 221 -7.22 14.56 -32.81
CA SER A 221 -6.53 15.00 -31.58
C SER A 221 -5.39 15.89 -32.05
N PRO A 222 -5.37 17.18 -31.68
CA PRO A 222 -4.23 18.00 -31.97
C PRO A 222 -3.02 17.28 -31.36
N ASP A 223 -1.93 17.18 -32.13
CA ASP A 223 -0.63 16.80 -31.59
C ASP A 223 -0.19 17.96 -30.70
N PHE A 224 -0.78 17.99 -29.52
CA PHE A 224 -0.49 18.98 -28.53
C PHE A 224 0.90 18.66 -27.99
N PRO A 225 1.89 19.56 -28.13
CA PRO A 225 3.23 19.34 -27.56
C PRO A 225 3.18 19.06 -26.06
N TRP A 226 2.19 19.65 -25.37
CA TRP A 226 1.94 19.40 -23.95
C TRP A 226 1.51 17.95 -23.66
N LEU A 227 0.84 17.25 -24.59
CA LEU A 227 0.38 15.87 -24.37
C LEU A 227 1.55 14.87 -24.41
N GLN A 228 2.53 15.11 -25.29
CA GLN A 228 3.76 14.32 -25.26
C GLN A 228 4.63 14.66 -24.06
N ASP A 229 4.78 15.94 -23.72
CA ASP A 229 5.46 16.33 -22.49
C ASP A 229 4.77 15.74 -21.23
N TYR A 230 3.44 15.70 -21.21
CA TYR A 230 2.67 15.02 -20.15
C TYR A 230 2.95 13.52 -20.11
N ARG A 231 2.87 12.82 -21.25
CA ARG A 231 3.14 11.37 -21.31
C ARG A 231 4.57 11.03 -20.92
N THR A 232 5.54 11.85 -21.30
CA THR A 232 6.94 11.68 -20.91
C THR A 232 7.12 11.84 -19.41
N ARG A 233 6.53 12.87 -18.78
CA ARG A 233 6.62 13.08 -17.32
C ARG A 233 5.84 12.04 -16.51
N VAL A 234 4.63 11.69 -16.92
CA VAL A 234 3.82 10.64 -16.25
C VAL A 234 4.45 9.27 -16.42
N GLY A 235 5.16 9.03 -17.52
CA GLY A 235 5.93 7.81 -17.73
C GLY A 235 7.05 7.61 -16.70
N THR A 236 7.65 8.71 -16.22
CA THR A 236 8.80 8.67 -15.32
C THR A 236 8.44 8.79 -13.84
N VAL A 237 7.27 9.34 -13.49
CA VAL A 237 6.83 9.54 -12.10
C VAL A 237 5.98 8.36 -11.61
N ASN A 238 6.12 7.97 -10.33
CA ASN A 238 5.27 6.95 -9.71
C ASN A 238 3.82 7.47 -9.56
N PRO A 239 2.81 6.85 -10.21
CA PRO A 239 1.39 7.21 -10.11
C PRO A 239 0.81 7.30 -8.69
N PHE A 240 1.37 6.51 -7.77
CA PHE A 240 0.81 6.31 -6.44
C PHE A 240 1.29 7.36 -5.44
N THR A 241 2.23 8.24 -5.80
CA THR A 241 2.70 9.30 -4.89
C THR A 241 1.65 10.43 -4.79
N PRO A 242 1.57 11.10 -3.62
CA PRO A 242 0.74 12.29 -3.47
C PRO A 242 1.09 13.39 -4.50
N ASP A 243 2.38 13.60 -4.76
CA ASP A 243 2.87 14.62 -5.69
C ASP A 243 2.47 14.33 -7.12
N ALA A 244 2.60 13.07 -7.57
CA ALA A 244 2.13 12.64 -8.87
C ALA A 244 0.65 12.93 -9.04
N THR A 245 -0.18 12.52 -8.07
CA THR A 245 -1.62 12.81 -8.13
C THR A 245 -1.92 14.31 -8.14
N SER A 246 -1.09 15.15 -7.50
CA SER A 246 -1.25 16.61 -7.49
C SER A 246 -0.86 17.26 -8.83
N GLU A 247 0.34 16.98 -9.35
CA GLU A 247 0.84 17.53 -10.61
C GLU A 247 -0.07 17.13 -11.79
N MET A 248 -0.55 15.89 -11.77
CA MET A 248 -1.44 15.37 -12.82
C MET A 248 -2.83 16.02 -12.76
N THR A 249 -3.29 16.42 -11.57
CA THR A 249 -4.54 17.19 -11.41
C THR A 249 -4.42 18.56 -12.07
N PHE A 250 -3.29 19.26 -11.87
CA PHE A 250 -3.06 20.59 -12.45
C PHE A 250 -3.14 20.57 -13.99
N LYS A 251 -2.56 19.55 -14.63
CA LYS A 251 -2.58 19.43 -16.09
C LYS A 251 -3.97 19.12 -16.63
N LEU A 252 -4.74 18.23 -16.00
CA LEU A 252 -6.12 17.94 -16.42
C LEU A 252 -7.01 19.20 -16.43
N SER A 253 -6.87 20.09 -15.44
CA SER A 253 -7.59 21.37 -15.37
C SER A 253 -7.27 22.28 -16.55
N PHE A 254 -6.01 22.33 -16.99
CA PHE A 254 -5.61 23.11 -18.17
C PHE A 254 -6.25 22.60 -19.47
N LEU A 255 -6.56 21.31 -19.55
CA LEU A 255 -7.16 20.68 -20.76
C LEU A 255 -8.65 20.89 -20.91
N LEU A 256 -9.33 21.12 -19.80
CA LEU A 256 -10.75 21.46 -19.81
C LEU A 256 -10.98 22.91 -20.25
N HIS A 257 -9.92 23.73 -20.30
CA HIS A 257 -9.97 25.16 -20.63
C HIS A 257 -8.93 25.54 -21.70
N PRO A 258 -9.15 25.19 -22.98
CA PRO A 258 -8.40 25.84 -24.04
C PRO A 258 -8.65 27.37 -23.98
N PRO A 259 -7.61 28.21 -24.10
CA PRO A 259 -7.71 29.67 -23.99
C PRO A 259 -8.60 30.34 -25.05
N THR A 260 -9.15 29.56 -25.99
CA THR A 260 -10.02 30.02 -27.07
C THR A 260 -11.52 30.03 -26.71
N CYS A 261 -11.92 29.44 -25.58
CA CYS A 261 -13.28 29.63 -25.06
C CYS A 261 -13.26 30.82 -24.10
N GLY A 262 -13.78 31.97 -24.55
CA GLY A 262 -13.79 33.24 -23.80
C GLY A 262 -14.70 33.26 -22.56
N HIS A 263 -14.78 32.18 -21.79
CA HIS A 263 -15.53 32.07 -20.55
C HIS A 263 -14.59 31.56 -19.46
N GLY A 264 -14.15 32.49 -18.60
CA GLY A 264 -13.61 32.24 -17.26
C GLY A 264 -12.40 31.31 -17.17
N ILE A 265 -11.30 31.83 -16.60
CA ILE A 265 -10.25 30.97 -16.04
C ILE A 265 -10.94 30.11 -14.98
N ALA A 266 -11.23 28.83 -15.27
CA ALA A 266 -11.62 27.96 -14.19
C ALA A 266 -10.36 27.73 -13.36
N THR A 267 -10.42 28.23 -12.15
CA THR A 267 -9.41 27.99 -11.15
C THR A 267 -9.41 26.51 -10.78
N PHE A 268 -8.39 26.11 -10.03
CA PHE A 268 -8.17 24.76 -9.48
C PHE A 268 -9.42 24.12 -8.83
N ASP A 269 -10.43 24.93 -8.50
CA ASP A 269 -11.67 24.58 -7.78
C ASP A 269 -12.88 24.25 -8.66
N SER A 270 -12.71 24.05 -9.99
CA SER A 270 -13.85 23.60 -10.78
C SER A 270 -14.35 22.23 -10.31
N LEU A 271 -15.67 22.09 -10.11
CA LEU A 271 -16.32 20.84 -9.70
C LEU A 271 -15.95 19.66 -10.62
N ILE A 272 -15.68 19.96 -11.90
CA ILE A 272 -15.29 18.97 -12.91
C ILE A 272 -13.88 18.44 -12.64
N ALA A 273 -12.91 19.31 -12.32
CA ALA A 273 -11.56 18.91 -11.95
C ALA A 273 -11.56 18.09 -10.64
N PHE A 274 -12.39 18.49 -9.67
CA PHE A 274 -12.57 17.74 -8.42
C PHE A 274 -13.14 16.33 -8.68
N SER A 275 -14.19 16.20 -9.48
CA SER A 275 -14.81 14.90 -9.82
C SER A 275 -13.83 13.99 -10.55
N ALA A 276 -13.12 14.51 -11.56
CA ALA A 276 -12.11 13.74 -12.30
C ALA A 276 -10.96 13.27 -11.37
N ARG A 277 -10.54 14.10 -10.41
CA ARG A 277 -9.55 13.74 -9.39
C ARG A 277 -10.06 12.62 -8.48
N SER A 278 -11.31 12.72 -8.04
CA SER A 278 -11.94 11.71 -7.19
C SER A 278 -12.01 10.37 -7.91
N ASP A 279 -12.49 10.36 -9.16
CA ASP A 279 -12.61 9.15 -9.98
C ASP A 279 -11.25 8.50 -10.25
N PHE A 280 -10.24 9.32 -10.58
CA PHE A 280 -8.89 8.83 -10.82
C PHE A 280 -8.25 8.23 -9.57
N ARG A 281 -8.39 8.92 -8.42
CA ARG A 281 -7.93 8.41 -7.12
C ARG A 281 -8.65 7.12 -6.73
N GLY A 282 -9.95 7.02 -7.03
CA GLY A 282 -10.73 5.80 -6.88
C GLY A 282 -10.10 4.64 -7.64
N ARG A 283 -9.85 4.81 -8.95
CA ARG A 283 -9.22 3.76 -9.77
C ARG A 283 -7.83 3.35 -9.30
N LEU A 284 -6.99 4.31 -8.89
CA LEU A 284 -5.68 3.98 -8.34
C LEU A 284 -5.79 3.18 -7.04
N ARG A 285 -6.74 3.54 -6.18
CA ARG A 285 -7.01 2.81 -4.94
C ARG A 285 -7.51 1.40 -5.23
N ASP A 286 -8.36 1.21 -6.23
CA ASP A 286 -8.89 -0.09 -6.62
C ASP A 286 -7.75 -1.00 -7.14
N ILE A 287 -6.93 -0.49 -8.07
CA ILE A 287 -5.75 -1.21 -8.59
C ILE A 287 -4.81 -1.62 -7.44
N MET A 288 -4.50 -0.69 -6.54
CA MET A 288 -3.62 -0.97 -5.39
C MET A 288 -4.26 -1.98 -4.43
N SER A 289 -5.56 -1.85 -4.17
CA SER A 289 -6.30 -2.74 -3.27
C SER A 289 -6.37 -4.17 -3.79
N ASP A 290 -6.56 -4.35 -5.10
CA ASP A 290 -6.58 -5.68 -5.72
C ASP A 290 -5.21 -6.35 -5.66
N GLU A 291 -4.14 -5.61 -5.92
CA GLU A 291 -2.78 -6.13 -5.80
C GLU A 291 -2.42 -6.41 -4.32
N ILE A 292 -2.76 -5.52 -3.37
CA ILE A 292 -2.57 -5.78 -1.93
C ILE A 292 -3.33 -7.04 -1.51
N ARG A 293 -4.59 -7.20 -1.92
CA ARG A 293 -5.39 -8.39 -1.58
C ARG A 293 -4.73 -9.67 -2.09
N SER A 294 -4.09 -9.64 -3.26
CA SER A 294 -3.34 -10.78 -3.79
C SER A 294 -2.08 -11.12 -2.99
N LEU A 295 -1.48 -10.14 -2.30
CA LEU A 295 -0.25 -10.29 -1.52
C LEU A 295 -0.48 -10.70 -0.08
N MET A 296 -1.65 -10.38 0.48
CA MET A 296 -2.03 -10.85 1.79
C MET A 296 -2.32 -12.35 1.69
N VAL A 297 -1.41 -13.17 2.22
CA VAL A 297 -1.68 -14.60 2.43
C VAL A 297 -2.94 -14.67 3.30
N THR A 298 -3.98 -15.36 2.84
CA THR A 298 -5.15 -15.67 3.67
C THR A 298 -4.63 -16.37 4.92
N GLU A 299 -4.72 -15.70 6.07
CA GLU A 299 -4.29 -16.28 7.33
C GLU A 299 -5.01 -17.63 7.51
N PRO A 300 -4.31 -18.70 7.93
CA PRO A 300 -5.01 -19.77 8.60
C PRO A 300 -5.71 -19.14 9.81
N ASP A 301 -7.02 -19.35 9.92
CA ASP A 301 -7.87 -18.77 10.98
C ASP A 301 -7.33 -19.18 12.36
N TRP A 302 -6.53 -18.33 12.99
CA TRP A 302 -5.91 -18.61 14.30
C TRP A 302 -6.95 -18.72 15.41
N ASP A 303 -8.08 -18.01 15.28
CA ASP A 303 -9.18 -18.08 16.23
C ASP A 303 -9.84 -19.47 16.17
N SER A 304 -9.92 -20.08 14.98
CA SER A 304 -10.37 -21.47 14.83
C SER A 304 -9.42 -22.50 15.47
N GLN A 305 -8.12 -22.21 15.55
CA GLN A 305 -7.13 -23.12 16.17
C GLN A 305 -7.05 -23.00 17.69
N ILE A 306 -7.32 -21.80 18.24
CA ILE A 306 -7.39 -21.60 19.70
C ILE A 306 -8.66 -22.26 20.26
N ALA A 307 -9.79 -22.20 19.54
CA ALA A 307 -11.04 -22.81 19.98
C ALA A 307 -11.00 -24.35 20.11
N THR A 308 -10.10 -25.02 19.39
CA THR A 308 -9.94 -26.49 19.45
C THR A 308 -8.98 -26.98 20.53
N ALA A 309 -8.20 -26.08 21.16
CA ALA A 309 -7.19 -26.48 22.14
C ALA A 309 -7.71 -26.55 23.59
N ASP A 310 -8.92 -26.05 23.85
CA ASP A 310 -9.53 -26.02 25.20
C ASP A 310 -10.55 -27.16 25.44
N THR A 311 -10.65 -28.14 24.54
CA THR A 311 -11.61 -29.26 24.64
C THR A 311 -11.01 -30.65 24.91
N ASP A 312 -9.69 -30.78 25.06
CA ASP A 312 -8.99 -32.02 25.43
C ASP A 312 -8.20 -31.85 26.74
#